data_AF-A0A7C1NPP2-F1
#
_entry.id   AF-A0A7C1NPP2-F1
#
_cell.length_a   1.000
_cell.length_b   1.000
_cell.length_c   1.000
_cell.angle_alpha   90.00
_cell.angle_beta   90.00
_cell.angle_gamma   90.00
#
_symmetry.space_group_name_H-M   'P 1'
#
loop_
_entity.id
_entity.type
_entity.pdbx_description
1 polymer ?
#
loop_
_entity_poly.entity_id
_entity_poly.type
_entity_poly.pdbx_seq_one_letter_code
_entity_poly.pdbx_strand_id
1 'polypeptide(L)'
;MKNRESLCSYQHGYYESHKEERRQYRENNRENIRQTQRIIVNRYRSRKNKLEASLTLEQWEAIKLAYKGKCAYCGKRIDELTQDHTIPVSLNGPYVASNIVPACLSCNSRKGNKLLINPPPIRLMI
;
A
#
# COMPACT_ATOMS: atom_id res chain seq x y z
N MET A 1 -12.80 -39.69 -13.80
CA MET A 1 -12.58 -38.91 -12.57
C MET A 1 -11.08 -38.84 -12.32
N LYS A 2 -10.45 -37.66 -12.25
CA LYS A 2 -9.00 -37.56 -11.93
C LYS A 2 -8.82 -37.77 -10.42
N ASN A 3 -7.99 -38.74 -10.05
CA ASN A 3 -7.70 -39.13 -8.67
C ASN A 3 -7.03 -37.96 -7.91
N ARG A 4 -7.39 -37.72 -6.65
CA ARG A 4 -6.95 -36.55 -5.87
C ARG A 4 -5.41 -36.51 -5.69
N GLU A 5 -4.80 -37.69 -5.66
CA GLU A 5 -3.34 -37.87 -5.60
C GLU A 5 -2.64 -37.49 -6.91
N SER A 6 -3.27 -37.76 -8.07
CA SER A 6 -2.70 -37.39 -9.37
C SER A 6 -2.81 -35.90 -9.69
N LEU A 7 -3.79 -35.22 -9.08
CA LEU A 7 -3.86 -33.76 -9.07
C LEU A 7 -2.76 -33.13 -8.19
N CYS A 8 -2.47 -33.70 -7.02
CA CYS A 8 -1.44 -33.22 -6.10
C CYS A 8 -0.03 -33.37 -6.69
N SER A 9 0.29 -34.53 -7.26
CA SER A 9 1.59 -34.77 -7.90
C SER A 9 1.80 -33.91 -9.15
N TYR A 10 0.75 -33.72 -9.96
CA TYR A 10 0.78 -32.80 -11.10
C TYR A 10 1.02 -31.35 -10.67
N GLN A 11 0.31 -30.87 -9.63
CA GLN A 11 0.50 -29.53 -9.08
C GLN A 11 1.92 -29.33 -8.52
N HIS A 12 2.47 -30.33 -7.83
CA HIS A 12 3.83 -30.29 -7.32
C HIS A 12 4.87 -30.23 -8.45
N GLY A 13 4.77 -31.10 -9.46
CA GLY A 13 5.68 -31.09 -10.61
C GLY A 13 5.58 -29.80 -11.45
N TYR A 14 4.37 -29.24 -11.59
CA TYR A 14 4.16 -27.95 -12.23
C TYR A 14 4.78 -26.81 -11.40
N TYR A 15 4.62 -26.84 -10.08
CA TYR A 15 5.23 -25.86 -9.18
C TYR A 15 6.76 -25.91 -9.30
N GLU A 16 7.38 -27.08 -9.16
CA GLU A 16 8.84 -27.21 -9.23
C GLU A 16 9.41 -26.78 -10.59
N SER A 17 8.77 -27.17 -11.71
CA SER A 17 9.25 -26.82 -13.05
C SER A 17 9.22 -25.32 -13.36
N HIS A 18 8.34 -24.55 -12.71
CA HIS A 18 8.21 -23.10 -12.92
C HIS A 18 8.74 -22.27 -11.74
N LYS A 19 9.55 -22.87 -10.86
CA LYS A 19 10.03 -22.21 -9.62
C LYS A 19 10.89 -20.97 -9.87
N GLU A 20 11.86 -21.07 -10.79
CA GLU A 20 12.75 -19.95 -11.13
C GLU A 20 12.01 -18.84 -11.87
N GLU A 21 11.12 -19.18 -12.80
CA GLU A 21 10.28 -18.19 -13.50
C GLU A 21 9.42 -17.38 -12.53
N ARG A 22 8.75 -18.05 -11.56
CA ARG A 22 7.98 -17.34 -10.52
C ARG A 22 8.86 -16.50 -9.62
N ARG A 23 10.12 -16.90 -9.37
CA ARG A 23 11.08 -16.12 -8.59
C ARG A 23 11.49 -14.86 -9.35
N GLN A 24 11.85 -15.00 -10.62
CA GLN A 24 12.19 -13.88 -11.50
C GLN A 24 11.02 -12.91 -11.65
N TYR A 25 9.80 -13.42 -11.85
CA TYR A 25 8.61 -12.58 -11.89
C TYR A 25 8.43 -11.76 -10.60
N ARG A 26 8.59 -12.39 -9.43
CA ARG A 26 8.51 -11.68 -8.13
C ARG A 26 9.59 -10.64 -7.96
N GLU A 27 10.82 -10.92 -8.41
CA GLU A 27 11.92 -9.96 -8.32
C GLU A 27 11.68 -8.76 -9.25
N ASN A 28 11.35 -9.03 -10.51
CA ASN A 28 11.06 -8.01 -11.52
C ASN A 28 9.84 -7.14 -11.16
N ASN A 29 8.88 -7.69 -10.42
CA ASN A 29 7.66 -7.01 -9.98
C ASN A 29 7.64 -6.70 -8.49
N ARG A 30 8.78 -6.75 -7.81
CA ARG A 30 8.87 -6.69 -6.33
C ARG A 30 8.13 -5.48 -5.76
N GLU A 31 8.36 -4.30 -6.34
CA GLU A 31 7.75 -3.06 -5.87
C GLU A 31 6.23 -3.03 -6.15
N ASN A 32 5.80 -3.44 -7.35
CA ASN A 32 4.38 -3.53 -7.69
C ASN A 32 3.63 -4.50 -6.76
N ILE A 33 4.23 -5.65 -6.47
CA ILE A 33 3.69 -6.62 -5.52
C ILE A 33 3.60 -5.99 -4.12
N ARG A 34 4.66 -5.33 -3.65
CA ARG A 34 4.70 -4.68 -2.33
C ARG A 34 3.61 -3.60 -2.19
N GLN A 35 3.46 -2.73 -3.17
CA GLN A 35 2.44 -1.68 -3.18
C GLN A 35 1.02 -2.26 -3.22
N THR A 36 0.80 -3.27 -4.07
CA THR A 36 -0.49 -3.97 -4.17
C THR A 36 -0.87 -4.63 -2.84
N GLN A 37 0.06 -5.36 -2.22
CA GLN A 37 -0.16 -6.00 -0.93
C GLN A 37 -0.47 -4.97 0.16
N ARG A 38 0.19 -3.81 0.15
CA ARG A 38 -0.08 -2.72 1.09
C ARG A 38 -1.52 -2.20 0.99
N ILE A 39 -2.00 -1.98 -0.23
CA ILE A 39 -3.39 -1.56 -0.50
C ILE A 39 -4.37 -2.64 -0.03
N ILE A 40 -4.12 -3.91 -0.34
CA ILE A 40 -4.97 -5.03 0.09
C ILE A 40 -5.09 -5.07 1.62
N VAL A 41 -3.95 -5.00 2.33
CA VAL A 41 -3.92 -5.04 3.80
C VAL A 41 -4.63 -3.84 4.41
N ASN A 42 -4.40 -2.63 3.89
CA ASN A 42 -5.08 -1.43 4.39
C ASN A 42 -6.59 -1.49 4.14
N ARG A 43 -7.03 -1.91 2.95
CA ARG A 43 -8.46 -2.11 2.65
C ARG A 43 -9.11 -3.11 3.58
N TYR A 44 -8.44 -4.23 3.85
CA TYR A 44 -8.91 -5.22 4.82
C TYR A 44 -9.08 -4.60 6.23
N ARG A 45 -8.07 -3.85 6.71
CA ARG A 45 -8.12 -3.16 8.01
C ARG A 45 -9.26 -2.16 8.09
N SER A 46 -9.46 -1.34 7.05
CA SER A 46 -10.56 -0.37 7.02
C SER A 46 -11.93 -1.04 7.00
N ARG A 47 -12.11 -2.09 6.19
CA ARG A 47 -13.36 -2.87 6.13
C ARG A 47 -13.69 -3.52 7.47
N LYS A 48 -12.70 -4.07 8.18
CA LYS A 48 -12.87 -4.62 9.53
C LYS A 48 -13.41 -3.56 10.52
N ASN A 49 -13.03 -2.29 10.32
CA ASN A 49 -13.50 -1.16 11.11
C ASN A 49 -14.73 -0.45 10.50
N LYS A 50 -15.37 -1.03 9.47
CA LYS A 50 -16.51 -0.45 8.74
C LYS A 50 -16.22 0.95 8.16
N LEU A 51 -14.97 1.21 7.78
CA LEU A 51 -14.53 2.47 7.19
C LEU A 51 -14.45 2.34 5.67
N GLU A 52 -14.66 3.46 4.98
CA GLU A 52 -14.46 3.55 3.54
C GLU A 52 -13.00 3.18 3.17
N ALA A 53 -12.83 2.47 2.07
CA ALA A 53 -11.54 1.97 1.62
C ALA A 53 -11.46 1.95 0.08
N SER A 54 -11.37 3.13 -0.52
CA SER A 54 -11.42 3.33 -1.97
C SER A 54 -10.06 3.62 -2.62
N LEU A 55 -8.99 3.88 -1.85
CA LEU A 55 -7.67 4.22 -2.43
C LEU A 55 -7.18 3.16 -3.44
N THR A 56 -6.85 3.57 -4.65
CA THR A 56 -6.28 2.74 -5.73
C THR A 56 -4.77 2.93 -5.86
N LEU A 57 -4.11 2.05 -6.63
CA LEU A 57 -2.68 2.20 -6.93
C LEU A 57 -2.40 3.47 -7.74
N GLU A 58 -3.25 3.76 -8.73
CA GLU A 58 -3.17 4.97 -9.55
C GLU A 58 -3.31 6.25 -8.71
N GLN A 59 -4.27 6.29 -7.78
CA GLN A 59 -4.42 7.40 -6.85
C GLN A 59 -3.19 7.56 -5.95
N TRP A 60 -2.58 6.46 -5.51
CA TRP A 60 -1.34 6.53 -4.74
C TRP A 60 -0.17 7.08 -5.54
N GLU A 61 -0.01 6.68 -6.80
CA GLU A 61 0.99 7.26 -7.70
C GLU A 61 0.74 8.77 -7.93
N ALA A 62 -0.52 9.16 -8.14
CA ALA A 62 -0.91 10.57 -8.27
C ALA A 62 -0.59 11.38 -7.01
N ILE A 63 -0.82 10.84 -5.82
CA ILE A 63 -0.43 11.46 -4.53
C ILE A 63 1.09 11.65 -4.46
N LYS A 64 1.89 10.62 -4.77
CA LYS A 64 3.35 10.74 -4.78
C LYS A 64 3.82 11.81 -5.76
N LEU A 65 3.20 11.88 -6.95
CA LEU A 65 3.51 12.88 -7.97
C LEU A 65 3.17 14.30 -7.52
N ALA A 66 1.99 14.51 -6.92
CA ALA A 66 1.55 15.80 -6.39
C ALA A 66 2.52 16.35 -5.32
N TYR A 67 3.05 15.47 -4.48
CA TYR A 67 4.08 15.81 -3.48
C TYR A 67 5.51 15.79 -4.05
N LYS A 68 5.70 15.56 -5.35
CA LYS A 68 7.02 15.51 -6.02
C LYS A 68 7.98 14.51 -5.38
N GLY A 69 7.47 13.38 -4.90
CA GLY A 69 8.25 12.37 -4.18
C GLY A 69 8.80 12.87 -2.82
N LYS A 70 8.18 13.88 -2.22
CA LYS A 70 8.57 14.42 -0.91
C LYS A 70 7.64 13.93 0.19
N CYS A 71 8.19 13.74 1.38
CA CYS A 71 7.43 13.52 2.60
C CYS A 71 6.58 14.76 2.90
N ALA A 72 5.28 14.56 3.15
CA ALA A 72 4.36 15.62 3.54
C ALA A 72 4.88 16.37 4.78
N TYR A 73 5.41 15.67 5.77
CA TYR A 73 5.77 16.28 7.05
C TYR A 73 7.11 17.01 7.05
N CYS A 74 8.16 16.38 6.55
CA CYS A 74 9.52 16.96 6.61
C CYS A 74 9.96 17.61 5.29
N GLY A 75 9.18 17.49 4.22
CA GLY A 75 9.49 18.07 2.91
C GLY A 75 10.69 17.45 2.18
N LYS A 76 11.38 16.47 2.79
CA LYS A 76 12.52 15.79 2.17
C LYS A 76 12.05 14.87 1.05
N ARG A 77 12.82 14.78 -0.03
CA ARG A 77 12.62 13.78 -1.09
C ARG A 77 13.00 12.40 -0.54
N ILE A 78 12.17 11.41 -0.79
CA ILE A 78 12.31 10.05 -0.25
C ILE A 78 11.97 9.07 -1.36
N ASP A 79 12.80 8.05 -1.53
CA ASP A 79 12.58 7.03 -2.55
C ASP A 79 11.42 6.10 -2.17
N GLU A 80 11.39 5.66 -0.91
CA GLU A 80 10.31 4.84 -0.37
C GLU A 80 9.35 5.63 0.54
N LEU A 81 8.29 6.17 -0.04
CA LEU A 81 7.21 6.82 0.70
C LEU A 81 6.21 5.79 1.23
N THR A 82 5.74 6.02 2.44
CA THR A 82 4.67 5.26 3.09
C THR A 82 3.33 6.02 2.97
N GLN A 83 2.23 5.27 2.95
CA GLN A 83 0.88 5.81 3.04
C GLN A 83 0.55 6.08 4.51
N ASP A 84 0.41 7.34 4.89
CA ASP A 84 -0.02 7.74 6.23
C ASP A 84 -1.43 8.33 6.20
N HIS A 85 -2.23 7.97 7.21
CA HIS A 85 -3.59 8.50 7.37
C HIS A 85 -3.53 9.81 8.13
N THR A 86 -3.98 10.92 7.54
CA THR A 86 -4.02 12.23 8.22
C THR A 86 -4.96 12.18 9.43
N ILE A 87 -6.13 11.55 9.26
CA ILE A 87 -6.99 11.08 10.35
C ILE A 87 -6.69 9.60 10.60
N PRO A 88 -6.13 9.20 11.75
CA PRO A 88 -5.82 7.81 12.06
C PRO A 88 -7.04 6.87 12.02
N VAL A 89 -6.81 5.60 11.70
CA VAL A 89 -7.86 4.56 11.72
C VAL A 89 -8.53 4.43 13.09
N SER A 90 -7.76 4.60 14.18
CA SER A 90 -8.29 4.60 15.55
C SER A 90 -9.27 5.74 15.85
N LEU A 91 -9.27 6.78 15.01
CA LEU A 91 -10.20 7.91 15.04
C LEU A 91 -11.14 7.90 13.83
N ASN A 92 -11.46 6.70 13.34
CA ASN A 92 -12.39 6.47 12.22
C ASN A 92 -11.96 7.11 10.89
N GLY A 93 -10.65 7.34 10.69
CA GLY A 93 -10.14 7.86 9.44
C GLY A 93 -10.24 6.86 8.29
N PRO A 94 -10.87 7.22 7.15
CA PRO A 94 -11.07 6.30 6.03
C PRO A 94 -9.80 6.11 5.20
N TYR A 95 -9.69 4.99 4.47
CA TYR A 95 -8.57 4.71 3.57
C TYR A 95 -8.89 5.16 2.14
N VAL A 96 -8.83 6.47 1.94
CA VAL A 96 -9.24 7.19 0.72
C VAL A 96 -8.20 8.23 0.34
N ALA A 97 -8.14 8.64 -0.92
CA ALA A 97 -7.11 9.55 -1.41
C ALA A 97 -7.02 10.87 -0.63
N SER A 98 -8.15 11.42 -0.19
CA SER A 98 -8.21 12.67 0.58
C SER A 98 -7.70 12.56 2.03
N ASN A 99 -7.62 11.34 2.58
CA ASN A 99 -7.13 11.09 3.94
C ASN A 99 -5.71 10.50 3.97
N ILE A 100 -5.09 10.30 2.80
CA ILE A 100 -3.76 9.68 2.69
C ILE A 100 -2.75 10.68 2.16
N VAL A 101 -1.61 10.76 2.85
CA VAL A 101 -0.46 11.57 2.44
C VAL A 101 0.81 10.73 2.36
N PRO A 102 1.78 11.10 1.52
CA PRO A 102 3.04 10.38 1.46
C PRO A 102 3.95 10.83 2.61
N ALA A 103 4.46 9.89 3.39
CA ALA A 103 5.33 10.17 4.52
C ALA A 103 6.56 9.27 4.53
N CYS A 104 7.71 9.79 4.96
CA CYS A 104 8.85 8.93 5.28
C CYS A 104 8.53 8.07 6.52
N LEU A 105 9.21 6.93 6.63
CA LEU A 105 9.03 6.01 7.76
C LEU A 105 9.21 6.71 9.11
N SER A 106 10.24 7.56 9.26
CA SER A 106 10.52 8.24 10.52
C SER A 106 9.42 9.22 10.93
N CYS A 107 8.89 10.02 10.00
CA CYS A 107 7.80 10.94 10.31
C CYS A 107 6.49 10.21 10.58
N ASN A 108 6.17 9.18 9.79
CA ASN A 108 4.96 8.38 9.98
C ASN A 108 4.98 7.70 11.36
N SER A 109 6.09 7.05 11.73
CA SER A 109 6.26 6.45 13.06
C SER A 109 6.19 7.46 14.19
N ARG A 110 6.76 8.67 14.01
CA ARG A 110 6.71 9.74 15.03
C ARG A 110 5.29 10.26 15.26
N LYS A 111 4.49 10.35 14.20
CA LYS A 111 3.08 10.74 14.28
C LYS A 111 2.25 9.65 14.98
N GLY A 112 2.36 8.41 14.52
CA GLY A 112 1.53 7.31 14.99
C GLY A 112 0.03 7.63 14.88
N ASN A 113 -0.68 7.47 15.99
CA ASN A 113 -2.14 7.68 16.08
C ASN A 113 -2.52 9.13 16.47
N LYS A 114 -1.58 10.08 16.42
CA LYS A 114 -1.88 11.49 16.69
C LYS A 114 -2.60 12.10 15.49
N LEU A 115 -3.67 12.83 15.76
CA LEU A 115 -4.30 13.68 14.76
C LEU A 115 -3.37 14.87 14.51
N LEU A 116 -2.99 15.09 13.25
CA LEU A 116 -2.28 16.31 12.89
C LEU A 116 -3.34 17.34 12.49
N ILE A 117 -3.52 18.36 13.32
CA ILE A 117 -4.48 19.44 13.10
C ILE A 117 -4.05 20.32 11.92
N ASN A 118 -2.75 20.33 11.58
CA ASN A 118 -2.18 21.07 10.45
C ASN A 118 -1.33 20.14 9.55
N PRO A 119 -1.94 19.24 8.76
CA PRO A 119 -1.21 18.64 7.65
C PRO A 119 -0.82 19.75 6.66
N PRO A 120 0.30 19.63 5.93
CA PRO A 120 0.57 20.56 4.84
C PRO A 120 -0.64 20.58 3.91
N PRO A 121 -1.02 21.76 3.37
CA PRO A 121 -2.21 21.88 2.54
C PRO A 121 -2.16 20.80 1.47
N ILE A 122 -3.16 19.91 1.49
CA ILE A 122 -3.35 18.92 0.45
C ILE A 122 -3.55 19.76 -0.81
N ARG A 123 -2.52 19.88 -1.63
CA ARG A 123 -2.62 20.53 -2.93
C ARG A 123 -3.41 19.56 -3.80
N LEU A 124 -4.72 19.54 -3.60
CA LEU A 124 -5.70 18.96 -4.51
C LEU A 124 -5.61 19.79 -5.79
N MET A 125 -4.64 19.46 -6.65
CA MET A 125 -4.69 19.86 -8.04
C MET A 125 -5.66 18.89 -8.69
N ILE A 126 -6.94 19.32 -8.69
CA ILE A 126 -7.94 18.90 -9.66
C ILE A 126 -7.47 19.35 -11.04
#